data_AF-A0AAJ2MQI6-F1
#
_entry.id   AF-A0AAJ2MQI6-F1
#
_cell.length_a   1.000
_cell.length_b   1.000
_cell.length_c   1.000
_cell.angle_alpha   90.00
_cell.angle_beta   90.00
_cell.angle_gamma   90.00
#
_symmetry.space_group_name_H-M   'P 1'
#
loop_
_entity.id
_entity.type
_entity.pdbx_description
1 polymer ?
#
loop_
_entity_poly.entity_id
_entity_poly.type
_entity_poly.pdbx_seq_one_letter_code
_entity_poly.pdbx_strand_id
1 'polypeptide(L)' 'MAKHTWTPGEVISSALLNDLEERASATPEKGEPGKDGAAGLGVKSLALTTTDGKVTAGTVTFTDDTTAEVTVTEAPAK' A
#
# COMPACT_ATOMS: atom_id res chain seq x y z
N MET A 1 24.56 -12.75 -2.63
CA MET A 1 25.87 -12.04 -2.56
C MET A 1 25.68 -10.64 -1.99
N ALA A 2 26.66 -10.09 -1.24
CA ALA A 2 26.49 -8.77 -0.62
C ALA A 2 26.43 -7.66 -1.69
N LYS A 3 25.42 -6.78 -1.58
CA LYS A 3 25.24 -5.63 -2.47
C LYS A 3 26.37 -4.62 -2.25
N HIS A 4 26.94 -4.08 -3.34
CA HIS A 4 27.87 -2.95 -3.24
C HIS A 4 27.18 -1.75 -2.60
N THR A 5 27.78 -1.19 -1.55
CA THR A 5 27.25 -0.02 -0.87
C THR A 5 27.99 1.20 -1.38
N TRP A 6 27.33 1.98 -2.22
CA TRP A 6 27.89 3.18 -2.82
C TRP A 6 28.15 4.26 -1.77
N THR A 7 29.34 4.86 -1.83
CA THR A 7 29.69 6.04 -1.03
C THR A 7 29.57 7.33 -1.84
N PRO A 8 29.10 8.45 -1.26
CA PRO A 8 29.06 9.72 -1.97
C PRO A 8 30.46 10.14 -2.43
N GLY A 9 30.60 10.44 -3.73
CA GLY A 9 31.89 10.83 -4.32
C GLY A 9 32.80 9.66 -4.71
N GLU A 10 32.34 8.42 -4.59
CA GLU A 10 33.07 7.24 -5.06
C GLU A 10 33.36 7.32 -6.56
N VAL A 11 34.63 7.19 -6.93
CA VAL A 11 35.06 7.20 -8.34
C VAL A 11 34.85 5.81 -8.94
N ILE A 12 34.13 5.77 -10.05
CA ILE A 12 33.93 4.53 -10.82
C ILE A 12 35.23 4.19 -11.55
N SER A 13 36.06 3.38 -10.91
CA SER A 13 37.35 2.93 -11.46
C SER A 13 37.18 1.62 -12.25
N SER A 14 38.17 1.31 -13.10
CA SER A 14 38.24 0.01 -13.77
C SER A 14 38.30 -1.16 -12.78
N ALA A 15 38.97 -0.97 -11.63
CA ALA A 15 38.99 -1.97 -10.57
C ALA A 15 37.59 -2.21 -9.97
N LEU A 16 36.82 -1.15 -9.73
CA LEU A 16 35.44 -1.25 -9.24
C LEU A 16 34.53 -1.93 -10.27
N LEU A 17 34.70 -1.60 -11.56
CA LEU A 17 33.92 -2.23 -12.63
C LEU A 17 34.21 -3.73 -12.73
N ASN A 18 35.48 -4.13 -12.73
CA ASN A 18 35.86 -5.55 -12.78
C ASN A 18 35.29 -6.33 -11.58
N ASP A 19 35.36 -5.76 -10.39
CA ASP A 19 34.80 -6.35 -9.16
C ASP A 19 33.25 -6.43 -9.22
N LEU A 20 32.57 -5.42 -9.79
CA LEU A 20 31.12 -5.48 -10.03
C LEU A 20 30.74 -6.55 -11.06
N GLU A 21 31.53 -6.72 -12.12
CA GLU A 21 31.32 -7.72 -13.17
C GLU A 21 31.49 -9.16 -12.64
N GLU A 22 32.54 -9.40 -11.84
CA GLU A 22 32.77 -10.70 -11.20
C GLU A 22 31.60 -11.06 -10.27
N ARG A 23 31.05 -10.07 -9.55
CA ARG A 23 29.86 -10.24 -8.70
C ARG A 23 28.56 -10.42 -9.51
N ALA A 24 28.43 -9.76 -10.65
CA ALA A 24 27.24 -9.82 -11.50
C ALA A 24 27.19 -11.06 -12.40
N SER A 25 28.30 -11.77 -12.57
CA SER A 25 28.38 -13.01 -13.36
C SER A 25 27.63 -14.19 -12.72
N ALA A 26 27.14 -14.07 -11.49
CA ALA A 26 26.20 -15.01 -10.90
C ALA A 26 24.77 -14.68 -11.33
N THR A 27 23.97 -15.68 -11.70
CA THR A 27 22.53 -15.51 -11.96
C THR A 27 21.91 -14.63 -10.87
N PRO A 28 21.28 -13.49 -11.20
CA PRO A 28 20.74 -12.60 -10.18
C PRO A 28 19.71 -13.38 -9.37
N GLU A 29 19.93 -13.46 -8.05
CA GLU A 29 18.92 -14.01 -7.15
C GLU A 29 17.66 -13.15 -7.29
N LYS A 30 16.54 -13.81 -7.59
CA LYS A 30 15.24 -13.14 -7.59
C LYS A 30 15.07 -12.50 -6.21
N GLY A 31 14.79 -11.20 -6.19
CA GLY A 31 14.50 -10.51 -4.93
C GLY A 31 13.34 -11.19 -4.21
N GLU A 32 13.39 -11.15 -2.87
CA GLU A 32 12.31 -11.66 -2.04
C GLU A 32 10.97 -11.02 -2.44
N PRO A 33 9.85 -11.77 -2.40
CA PRO A 33 8.53 -11.17 -2.52
C PRO A 33 8.36 -10.01 -1.54
N GLY A 34 7.60 -8.99 -1.96
CA GLY A 34 7.15 -7.97 -1.02
C GLY A 34 6.34 -8.58 0.12
N LYS A 35 6.28 -7.90 1.26
CA LYS A 35 5.39 -8.30 2.35
C LYS A 35 3.94 -8.21 1.89
N ASP A 36 3.09 -9.08 2.43
CA ASP A 36 1.65 -8.97 2.28
C ASP A 36 1.15 -7.61 2.78
N GLY A 37 0.06 -7.13 2.17
CA GLY A 37 -0.64 -5.95 2.65
C GLY A 37 -1.26 -6.18 4.03
N ALA A 38 -1.58 -5.10 4.73
CA ALA A 38 -2.34 -5.18 5.97
C ALA A 38 -3.73 -5.79 5.72
N ALA A 39 -4.28 -6.46 6.75
CA ALA A 39 -5.66 -6.94 6.70
C ALA A 39 -6.62 -5.74 6.54
N GLY A 40 -7.65 -5.92 5.69
CA GLY A 40 -8.71 -4.93 5.55
C GLY A 40 -9.63 -4.87 6.76
N LEU A 41 -10.27 -3.73 6.98
CA LEU A 41 -11.30 -3.54 8.00
C LEU A 41 -12.67 -4.00 7.47
N GLY A 42 -13.39 -4.78 8.28
CA GLY A 42 -14.78 -5.14 8.00
C GLY A 42 -15.78 -4.14 8.58
N VAL A 43 -17.04 -4.23 8.18
CA VAL A 43 -18.14 -3.45 8.79
C VAL A 43 -18.66 -4.20 10.02
N LYS A 44 -18.60 -3.54 11.19
CA LYS A 44 -19.17 -4.03 12.45
C LYS A 44 -20.63 -3.60 12.60
N SER A 45 -20.94 -2.35 12.30
CA SER A 45 -22.31 -1.82 12.29
C SER A 45 -22.44 -0.60 11.37
N LEU A 46 -23.69 -0.26 11.03
CA LEU A 46 -24.03 0.91 10.24
C LEU A 46 -25.26 1.59 10.83
N ALA A 47 -25.11 2.83 11.27
CA ALA A 47 -26.21 3.70 11.68
C ALA A 47 -26.67 4.53 10.48
N LEU A 48 -27.97 4.56 10.20
CA LEU A 48 -28.55 5.32 9.08
C LEU A 48 -29.18 6.61 9.57
N THR A 49 -28.99 7.68 8.81
CA THR A 49 -29.65 8.96 9.00
C THR A 49 -30.77 9.10 7.99
N THR A 50 -31.98 9.39 8.45
CA THR A 50 -33.13 9.64 7.59
C THR A 50 -33.61 11.09 7.68
N THR A 51 -33.97 11.65 6.53
CA THR A 51 -34.61 12.98 6.39
C THR A 51 -35.83 12.79 5.50
N ASP A 52 -37.00 13.24 5.95
CA ASP A 52 -38.26 13.11 5.18
C ASP A 52 -38.57 11.68 4.70
N GLY A 53 -38.22 10.68 5.51
CA GLY A 53 -38.42 9.27 5.19
C GLY A 53 -37.41 8.67 4.20
N LYS A 54 -36.42 9.45 3.75
CA LYS A 54 -35.31 9.00 2.87
C LYS A 54 -34.02 8.85 3.66
N VAL A 55 -33.18 7.88 3.29
CA VAL A 55 -31.83 7.74 3.85
C VAL A 55 -30.92 8.77 3.20
N THR A 56 -30.32 9.66 3.99
CA THR A 56 -29.50 10.78 3.48
C THR A 56 -28.03 10.70 3.88
N ALA A 57 -27.71 9.93 4.92
CA ALA A 57 -26.34 9.72 5.38
C ALA A 57 -26.26 8.46 6.27
N GLY A 58 -25.08 8.17 6.78
CA GLY A 58 -24.90 7.22 7.87
C GLY A 58 -23.53 7.33 8.53
N THR A 59 -23.33 6.52 9.56
CA THR A 59 -22.03 6.34 10.22
C THR A 59 -21.74 4.85 10.27
N VAL A 60 -20.62 4.45 9.67
CA VAL A 60 -20.11 3.08 9.75
C VAL A 60 -19.22 2.94 10.98
N THR A 61 -19.32 1.80 11.68
CA THR A 61 -18.33 1.36 12.65
C THR A 61 -17.61 0.15 12.07
N PHE A 62 -16.28 0.20 12.04
CA PHE A 62 -15.46 -0.88 11.53
C PHE A 62 -15.16 -1.92 12.61
N THR A 63 -14.59 -3.05 12.21
CA THR A 63 -14.21 -4.16 13.11
C THR A 63 -13.16 -3.78 14.16
N ASP A 64 -12.43 -2.67 13.96
CA ASP A 64 -11.47 -2.10 14.91
C ASP A 64 -12.06 -0.97 15.78
N ASP A 65 -13.38 -0.82 15.78
CA ASP A 65 -14.13 0.22 16.51
C ASP A 65 -13.90 1.66 16.03
N THR A 66 -13.14 1.87 14.95
CA THR A 66 -13.10 3.18 14.28
C THR A 66 -14.41 3.47 13.55
N THR A 67 -14.70 4.75 13.35
CA THR A 67 -15.93 5.19 12.65
C THR A 67 -15.62 6.11 11.48
N ALA A 68 -16.51 6.09 10.49
CA ALA A 68 -16.46 7.00 9.36
C ALA A 68 -17.87 7.41 8.92
N GLU A 69 -17.98 8.59 8.31
CA GLU A 69 -19.23 9.03 7.68
C GLU A 69 -19.47 8.32 6.36
N VAL A 70 -20.74 8.01 6.09
CA VAL A 70 -21.23 7.47 4.83
C VAL A 70 -22.06 8.55 4.15
N THR A 71 -21.60 9.00 2.99
CA THR A 71 -22.35 9.94 2.14
C THR A 71 -23.28 9.18 1.20
N VAL A 72 -24.55 9.54 1.18
CA VAL A 72 -25.52 8.98 0.22
C VAL A 72 -25.62 9.91 -1.00
N THR A 73 -25.52 9.33 -2.20
CA THR A 73 -25.75 10.04 -3.46
C THR A 73 -26.89 9.36 -4.20
N GLU A 74 -28.00 10.07 -4.41
CA GLU A 74 -29.14 9.58 -5.20
C GLU A 74 -28.94 9.95 -6.67
N ALA A 75 -29.16 8.98 -7.58
CA ALA A 75 -29.32 9.28 -9.00
C ALA A 75 -30.66 10.01 -9.22
N PRO A 76 -30.79 10.88 -10.24
CA PRO A 76 -32.05 11.55 -10.53
C PRO A 76 -33.18 10.53 -10.78
N ALA A 77 -34.39 10.87 -10.34
CA ALA A 77 -35.57 10.05 -10.59
C ALA A 77 -35.80 9.91 -12.11
N LYS A 78 -36.22 8.71 -12.53
CA LYS A 78 -36.56 8.40 -13.93
C LYS A 78 -37.94 8.93 -14.31
#